data_AF-A0A6H1Q9U2-F1
#
_entry.id   AF-A0A6H1Q9U2-F1
#
_cell.length_a   1.000
_cell.length_b   1.000
_cell.length_c   1.000
_cell.angle_alpha   90.00
_cell.angle_beta   90.00
_cell.angle_gamma   90.00
#
_symmetry.space_group_name_H-M   'P 1'
#
loop_
_entity.id
_entity.type
_entity.pdbx_description
1 polymer ?
#
loop_
_entity_poly.entity_id
_entity_poly.type
_entity_poly.pdbx_seq_one_letter_code
_entity_poly.pdbx_strand_id
1 'polypeptide(L)' 'MHPAAQQAKLAAALKLITDEADPIQVRVKMAYVWGYIDALADAGLLSQAEADRLQKAAEQRRDKRLADLGADPLLTS' A
#
# COMPACT_ATOMS: atom_id res chain seq x y z
N MET A 1 -17.51 -12.15 -8.13
CA MET A 1 -16.07 -11.91 -8.35
C MET A 1 -15.28 -12.97 -7.58
N HIS A 2 -14.21 -13.54 -8.13
CA HIS A 2 -13.42 -14.57 -7.44
C HIS A 2 -12.50 -13.91 -6.38
N PRO A 3 -12.64 -14.25 -5.09
CA PRO A 3 -11.83 -13.67 -4.01
C PRO A 3 -10.31 -13.78 -4.24
N ALA A 4 -9.87 -14.86 -4.89
CA ALA A 4 -8.45 -15.10 -5.20
C ALA A 4 -7.85 -14.05 -6.17
N ALA A 5 -8.61 -13.61 -7.18
CA ALA A 5 -8.14 -12.59 -8.12
C ALA A 5 -8.04 -11.22 -7.45
N GLN A 6 -8.96 -10.92 -6.51
CA GLN A 6 -8.93 -9.71 -5.69
C GLN A 6 -7.67 -9.67 -4.82
N GLN A 7 -7.39 -10.78 -4.11
CA GLN A 7 -6.19 -10.92 -3.28
C GLN A 7 -4.91 -10.82 -4.09
N ALA A 8 -4.85 -11.41 -5.29
CA ALA A 8 -3.69 -11.29 -6.17
C ALA A 8 -3.44 -9.83 -6.59
N LYS A 9 -4.49 -9.08 -6.95
CA LYS A 9 -4.36 -7.65 -7.28
C LYS A 9 -3.91 -6.80 -6.10
N LEU A 10 -4.44 -7.07 -4.91
CA LEU A 10 -4.05 -6.39 -3.68
C LEU A 10 -2.59 -6.68 -3.31
N ALA A 11 -2.16 -7.94 -3.43
CA ALA A 11 -0.77 -8.32 -3.24
C ALA A 11 0.16 -7.63 -4.25
N ALA A 12 -0.25 -7.53 -5.52
CA ALA A 12 0.48 -6.81 -6.54
C ALA A 12 0.57 -5.30 -6.24
N ALA A 13 -0.51 -4.68 -5.77
CA ALA A 13 -0.53 -3.28 -5.36
C ALA A 13 0.45 -3.02 -4.20
N LEU A 14 0.43 -3.86 -3.15
CA LEU A 14 1.36 -3.77 -2.03
C LEU A 14 2.83 -3.98 -2.44
N LYS A 15 3.07 -4.82 -3.45
CA LYS A 15 4.41 -5.06 -4.00
C LYS A 15 5.00 -3.84 -4.71
N LEU A 16 4.17 -2.93 -5.25
CA LEU A 16 4.63 -1.68 -5.84
C LEU A 16 5.51 -0.89 -4.87
N ILE A 17 5.11 -0.82 -3.59
CA ILE A 17 5.86 -0.13 -2.53
C ILE A 17 7.19 -0.84 -2.28
N THR A 18 7.16 -2.16 -2.10
CA THR A 18 8.35 -2.95 -1.71
C THR A 18 9.44 -2.95 -2.78
N ASP A 19 9.06 -2.93 -4.06
CA ASP A 19 10.00 -3.05 -5.17
C ASP A 19 10.52 -1.69 -5.68
N GLU A 20 10.00 -0.57 -5.18
CA GLU A 20 10.40 0.77 -5.65
C GLU A 20 11.79 1.18 -5.15
N ALA A 21 12.60 1.77 -6.02
CA ALA A 21 13.96 2.22 -5.70
C ALA A 21 14.05 3.73 -5.37
N ASP A 22 13.11 4.54 -5.86
CA ASP A 22 13.06 5.98 -5.57
C ASP A 22 12.20 6.28 -4.32
N PRO A 23 12.76 6.87 -3.24
CA PRO A 23 12.00 7.26 -2.06
C PRO A 23 10.76 8.13 -2.35
N ILE A 24 10.80 9.00 -3.36
CA ILE A 24 9.64 9.81 -3.75
C ILE A 24 8.56 8.90 -4.32
N GLN A 25 8.93 7.98 -5.20
CA GLN A 25 7.99 7.02 -5.78
C GLN A 25 7.42 6.05 -4.75
N VAL A 26 8.17 5.69 -3.69
CA VAL A 26 7.63 4.89 -2.57
C VAL A 26 6.43 5.59 -1.94
N ARG A 27 6.51 6.91 -1.73
CA ARG A 27 5.42 7.73 -1.17
C ARG A 27 4.25 7.87 -2.14
N VAL A 28 4.51 8.05 -3.44
CA VAL A 28 3.45 8.10 -4.47
C VAL A 28 2.70 6.78 -4.56
N LYS A 29 3.42 5.66 -4.59
CA LYS A 29 2.84 4.31 -4.65
C LYS A 29 2.04 3.98 -3.39
N MET A 30 2.44 4.49 -2.23
CA MET A 30 1.65 4.39 -1.01
C MET A 30 0.27 5.05 -1.18
N ALA A 31 0.22 6.29 -1.69
CA ALA A 31 -1.05 6.98 -1.94
C ALA A 31 -1.96 6.21 -2.92
N TYR A 32 -1.38 5.61 -3.97
CA TYR A 32 -2.10 4.73 -4.88
C TYR A 32 -2.68 3.50 -4.16
N VAL A 33 -1.89 2.81 -3.33
CA VAL A 33 -2.33 1.62 -2.60
C VAL A 33 -3.47 1.95 -1.64
N TRP A 34 -3.40 3.07 -0.94
CA TRP A 34 -4.48 3.56 -0.08
C TRP A 34 -5.76 3.82 -0.87
N GLY A 35 -5.70 4.62 -1.95
CA GLY A 35 -6.87 4.88 -2.78
C GLY A 35 -7.48 3.59 -3.38
N TYR A 36 -6.64 2.59 -3.70
CA TYR A 36 -7.14 1.29 -4.13
C TYR A 36 -7.86 0.55 -3.00
N ILE A 37 -7.32 0.52 -1.79
CA ILE A 37 -7.97 -0.12 -0.63
C ILE A 37 -9.31 0.56 -0.31
N ASP A 38 -9.33 1.89 -0.31
CA ASP A 38 -10.54 2.68 -0.04
C ASP A 38 -11.63 2.38 -1.08
N ALA A 39 -11.26 2.37 -2.37
CA ALA A 39 -12.20 2.03 -3.44
C ALA A 39 -12.76 0.60 -3.30
N LEU A 40 -11.99 -0.34 -2.78
CA LEU A 40 -12.47 -1.69 -2.51
C LEU A 40 -13.43 -1.74 -1.31
N ALA A 41 -13.17 -0.95 -0.27
CA ALA A 41 -14.06 -0.82 0.88
C ALA A 41 -15.38 -0.15 0.50
N ASP A 42 -15.32 0.95 -0.26
CA ASP A 42 -16.49 1.68 -0.77
C ASP A 42 -17.36 0.81 -1.69
N ALA A 43 -16.73 -0.09 -2.46
CA ALA A 43 -17.42 -1.06 -3.30
C ALA A 43 -18.01 -2.26 -2.51
N GLY A 44 -17.81 -2.31 -1.18
CA GLY A 44 -18.23 -3.42 -0.32
C GLY A 44 -17.46 -4.73 -0.57
N LEU A 45 -16.30 -4.65 -1.23
CA LEU A 45 -15.44 -5.80 -1.53
C LEU A 45 -14.43 -6.10 -0.41
N LEU A 46 -14.28 -5.17 0.54
CA LEU A 46 -13.57 -5.33 1.80
C LEU A 46 -14.44 -4.82 2.93
N SER A 47 -14.37 -5.47 4.10
CA SER A 47 -14.88 -4.84 5.32
C SER A 47 -13.96 -3.70 5.76
N GLN A 48 -14.48 -2.72 6.51
CA GLN A 48 -13.63 -1.64 7.02
C GLN A 48 -12.50 -2.14 7.92
N ALA A 49 -12.77 -3.17 8.73
CA ALA A 49 -11.71 -3.79 9.55
C ALA A 49 -10.59 -4.43 8.70
N GLU A 50 -10.91 -4.95 7.50
CA GLU A 50 -9.90 -5.44 6.57
C GLU A 50 -9.16 -4.30 5.87
N ALA A 51 -9.87 -3.25 5.47
CA ALA A 51 -9.28 -2.05 4.88
C ALA A 51 -8.24 -1.43 5.83
N ASP A 52 -8.60 -1.21 7.11
CA ASP A 52 -7.69 -0.67 8.13
C ASP A 52 -6.43 -1.52 8.31
N ARG A 53 -6.60 -2.86 8.34
CA ARG A 53 -5.46 -3.79 8.45
C ARG A 53 -4.53 -3.69 7.25
N LEU A 54 -5.09 -3.54 6.05
CA LEU A 54 -4.33 -3.44 4.80
C LEU A 54 -3.62 -2.09 4.68
N GLN A 55 -4.28 -1.00 5.07
CA GLN A 55 -3.67 0.32 5.13
C GLN A 55 -2.47 0.32 6.07
N LYS A 56 -2.61 -0.25 7.28
CA LYS A 56 -1.50 -0.39 8.23
C LYS A 56 -0.35 -1.25 7.69
N ALA A 57 -0.67 -2.33 6.96
CA ALA A 57 0.35 -3.14 6.31
C ALA A 57 1.09 -2.37 5.19
N ALA A 58 0.39 -1.51 4.45
CA ALA A 58 0.99 -0.63 3.45
C ALA A 58 1.93 0.41 4.09
N GLU A 59 1.53 1.01 5.21
CA GLU A 59 2.37 1.93 6.00
C GLU A 59 3.67 1.26 6.46
N GLN A 60 3.57 0.07 7.06
CA GLN A 60 4.75 -0.69 7.51
C GLN A 60 5.71 -1.01 6.36
N ARG A 61 5.17 -1.34 5.18
CA ARG A 61 5.97 -1.59 3.98
C ARG A 61 6.65 -0.32 3.47
N ARG A 62 5.94 0.81 3.47
CA ARG A 62 6.51 2.12 3.12
C ARG A 62 7.66 2.45 4.06
N ASP A 63 7.43 2.38 5.37
CA ASP A 63 8.42 2.77 6.38
C ASP A 63 9.68 1.91 6.30
N LYS A 64 9.49 0.59 6.18
CA LYS A 64 10.59 -0.32 5.93
C LYS A 64 11.35 0.04 4.67
N ARG A 65 10.65 0.27 3.56
CA ARG A 65 11.31 0.54 2.28
C ARG A 65 12.06 1.86 2.28
N LEU A 66 11.50 2.91 2.88
CA LEU A 66 12.18 4.21 3.02
C LEU A 66 13.43 4.06 3.88
N ALA A 67 13.35 3.33 5.00
CA ALA A 67 14.51 3.02 5.83
C ALA A 67 15.58 2.23 5.06
N ASP A 68 15.20 1.22 4.28
CA ASP A 68 16.13 0.44 3.43
C ASP A 68 16.81 1.31 2.36
N LEU A 69 16.17 2.40 1.93
CA LEU A 69 16.71 3.37 0.98
C LEU A 69 17.48 4.52 1.66
N GLY A 70 17.61 4.51 2.99
CA GLY A 70 18.24 5.60 3.75
C GLY A 70 17.45 6.91 3.76
N ALA A 71 16.14 6.85 3.47
CA ALA A 71 15.24 7.99 3.48
C ALA A 71 14.39 7.99 4.76
N ASP A 72 14.16 9.17 5.33
CA ASP A 72 13.29 9.31 6.50
C ASP A 72 11.81 9.15 6.07
N PRO A 73 11.06 8.21 6.67
CA PRO A 73 9.64 8.02 6.39
C PRO A 73 8.76 9.25 6.66
N LEU A 74 9.24 10.19 7.49
CA LEU A 74 8.52 11.41 7.89
C LEU A 74 8.95 12.65 7.11
N LEU A 75 10.05 12.62 6.35
CA LEU A 75 10.52 13.77 5.59
C LEU A 75 9.93 13.81 4.17
N THR A 76 9.17 14.86 3.90
CA THR A 76 9.09 15.50 2.58
C THR A 76 10.17 16.57 2.55
N SER A 77 11.36 16.26 2.05
CA SER A 77 12.41 17.26 1.81
C SER A 77 13.14 16.91 0.53
#